data_AF-A0AAW0WGQ7-F1
#
_entry.id   AF-A0AAW0WGQ7-F1
#
_cell.length_a   1.000
_cell.length_b   1.000
_cell.length_c   1.000
_cell.angle_alpha   90.00
_cell.angle_beta   90.00
_cell.angle_gamma   90.00
#
_symmetry.space_group_name_H-M   'P 1'
#
loop_
_entity.id
_entity.type
_entity.pdbx_description
1 polymer ?
#
loop_
_entity_poly.entity_id
_entity_poly.type
_entity_poly.pdbx_seq_one_letter_code
_entity_poly.pdbx_strand_id
1 'polypeptide(L)'
;MGEASTDMADGATIEGRVGGDVGGSVDGDVGGKCGGCGCEAHTKCTGCRSVYYCSRQCQKKGWPGHKDQCRPFTVSKNKEVGRLLVASRDLDVDDFILREAPLVLGPKQETEPVCLACYRRVSGRYRCSRCSWPLCGPKCENTPDHQPECEVTRAAGVTIDIDDADGGPHHLYEVVTALRCLVLAGRDPRRWRMCTERFNSRYPRCVGHDVVHLLRNTFKIHQYPGVDGSEAAIHAVLGVLQINQVPTKTAYGEVQALYPMASLSTHSCMPNTKPVFKDNQLTLRASDPIRRGEPITAIYTDILWGTRARRDHLRQSKLLSCTCQRCADPTELDTYFSALVCRRCSKLVLPTNPLDDLAPWTCQACSHQVSVEEVLRTNLALGAAVEMALAGPTIDTLEALQKEWVSRVHSNHYHLHAVKHSLLQLYGRSKEKAAETEKDEAHWLEIAKKEKACKEFLTVCSRLDPSTAQTIPYVGLTFYEYHKTILQNAQRYFGQRKITTQQLKKRMLLSKALLKKATEIFRHEAEDTPEGQLYLTCEQEVIRIGKWMLAVGLV
;
A
#
# COMPACT_ATOMS: atom_id res chain seq x y z
N MET A 1 -54.96 -17.46 31.64
CA MET A 1 -55.28 -16.32 32.52
C MET A 1 -54.04 -15.44 32.52
N GLY A 2 -53.81 -14.57 31.53
CA GLY A 2 -54.63 -13.41 31.15
C GLY A 2 -54.13 -12.22 31.98
N GLU A 3 -53.72 -11.07 31.46
CA GLU A 3 -53.74 -10.46 30.13
C GLU A 3 -52.61 -9.41 30.03
N ALA A 4 -52.30 -9.01 28.81
CA ALA A 4 -51.30 -8.02 28.43
C ALA A 4 -51.80 -6.56 28.59
N SER A 5 -50.86 -5.62 28.69
CA SER A 5 -51.02 -4.30 28.04
C SER A 5 -49.66 -3.75 27.60
N THR A 6 -49.67 -3.17 26.41
CA THR A 6 -48.60 -2.60 25.60
C THR A 6 -48.44 -1.10 25.89
N ASP A 7 -47.25 -0.52 25.69
CA ASP A 7 -47.01 0.47 24.62
C ASP A 7 -45.61 1.10 24.67
N MET A 8 -45.30 1.78 23.56
CA MET A 8 -44.02 2.07 22.93
C MET A 8 -43.29 3.34 23.40
N ALA A 9 -42.01 3.40 22.97
CA ALA A 9 -41.32 4.54 22.33
C ALA A 9 -40.45 5.54 23.14
N ASP A 10 -39.26 5.74 22.54
CA ASP A 10 -38.46 6.95 22.37
C ASP A 10 -37.42 7.44 23.40
N GLY A 11 -36.18 7.52 22.91
CA GLY A 11 -35.52 8.81 22.66
C GLY A 11 -34.89 9.51 23.86
N ALA A 12 -33.63 9.22 24.16
CA ALA A 12 -32.81 10.08 25.03
C ALA A 12 -31.96 11.04 24.19
N THR A 13 -32.54 12.18 23.86
CA THR A 13 -31.88 13.42 23.46
C THR A 13 -31.23 14.08 24.68
N ILE A 14 -29.97 14.50 24.57
CA ILE A 14 -29.30 15.34 25.57
C ILE A 14 -29.43 16.79 25.08
N GLU A 15 -30.28 17.58 25.74
CA GLU A 15 -30.36 19.03 25.56
C GLU A 15 -29.48 19.79 26.57
N GLY A 16 -28.61 20.65 26.03
CA GLY A 16 -28.63 22.09 26.30
C GLY A 16 -28.20 22.61 27.68
N ARG A 17 -26.97 23.16 27.75
CA ARG A 17 -26.70 24.33 28.60
C ARG A 17 -25.81 25.36 27.90
N VAL A 18 -26.49 26.42 27.48
CA VAL A 18 -26.13 27.82 27.24
C VAL A 18 -24.66 28.25 27.49
N GLY A 19 -24.00 28.61 26.38
CA GLY A 19 -23.42 29.93 26.10
C GLY A 19 -22.61 30.65 27.18
N GLY A 20 -21.29 30.54 27.07
CA GLY A 20 -20.32 31.51 27.59
C GLY A 20 -19.35 31.90 26.48
N ASP A 21 -19.53 33.10 25.93
CA ASP A 21 -18.65 33.71 24.94
C ASP A 21 -17.23 33.92 25.49
N VAL A 22 -16.24 33.30 24.84
CA VAL A 22 -14.83 33.73 24.90
C VAL A 22 -14.34 33.79 23.46
N GLY A 23 -13.98 34.99 23.03
CA GLY A 23 -13.87 35.40 21.63
C GLY A 23 -12.91 34.55 20.79
N GLY A 24 -13.47 33.91 19.78
CA GLY A 24 -12.73 33.51 18.58
C GLY A 24 -12.53 34.72 17.69
N SER A 25 -11.27 35.06 17.42
CA SER A 25 -10.91 35.98 16.34
C SER A 25 -11.48 35.45 15.02
N VAL A 26 -12.51 36.12 14.52
CA VAL A 26 -13.04 35.91 13.17
C VAL A 26 -11.93 36.32 12.21
N ASP A 27 -11.29 35.34 11.56
CA ASP A 27 -10.46 35.60 10.38
C ASP A 27 -11.34 36.33 9.36
N GLY A 28 -11.11 37.63 9.20
CA GLY A 28 -11.79 38.45 8.20
C GLY A 28 -11.60 37.84 6.82
N ASP A 29 -12.70 37.65 6.09
CA ASP A 29 -12.68 37.13 4.73
C ASP A 29 -11.95 38.13 3.81
N VAL A 30 -10.63 37.96 3.69
CA VAL A 30 -9.82 38.76 2.77
C VAL A 30 -10.22 38.36 1.35
N GLY A 31 -10.97 39.26 0.70
CA GLY A 31 -11.34 39.15 -0.71
C GLY A 31 -10.11 39.05 -1.61
N GLY A 32 -10.26 38.40 -2.77
CA GLY A 32 -9.21 38.22 -3.76
C GLY A 32 -9.58 38.83 -5.11
N LYS A 33 -8.62 38.92 -6.03
CA LYS A 33 -8.90 39.34 -7.41
C LYS A 33 -9.60 38.23 -8.18
N CYS A 34 -10.67 38.58 -8.88
CA CYS A 34 -11.44 37.68 -9.73
C CYS A 34 -10.59 37.20 -10.91
N GLY A 35 -10.49 35.88 -11.10
CA GLY A 35 -9.75 35.27 -12.22
C GLY A 35 -10.37 35.48 -13.61
N GLY A 36 -11.52 36.17 -13.71
CA GLY A 36 -12.19 36.47 -15.00
C GLY A 36 -12.22 37.95 -15.40
N CYS A 37 -12.33 38.87 -14.43
CA CYS A 37 -12.38 40.33 -14.65
C CYS A 37 -11.21 41.10 -13.99
N GLY A 38 -10.49 40.51 -13.04
CA GLY A 38 -9.49 41.19 -12.19
C GLY A 38 -10.07 42.04 -11.05
N CYS A 39 -11.40 42.22 -11.02
CA CYS A 39 -12.14 42.96 -10.00
C CYS A 39 -12.18 42.22 -8.65
N GLU A 40 -12.50 42.91 -7.56
CA GLU A 40 -12.60 42.30 -6.22
C GLU A 40 -13.68 41.20 -6.19
N ALA A 41 -13.38 40.09 -5.54
CA ALA A 41 -14.24 38.93 -5.44
C ALA A 41 -14.04 38.20 -4.11
N HIS A 42 -15.15 37.70 -3.54
CA HIS A 42 -15.15 36.94 -2.29
C HIS A 42 -15.44 35.45 -2.50
N THR A 43 -16.04 35.08 -3.65
CA THR A 43 -16.39 33.70 -3.93
C THR A 43 -15.19 32.91 -4.46
N LYS A 44 -14.70 31.95 -3.67
CA LYS A 44 -13.65 31.02 -4.07
C LYS A 44 -14.17 29.94 -5.03
N CYS A 45 -13.30 29.47 -5.93
CA CYS A 45 -13.57 28.30 -6.75
C CYS A 45 -13.84 27.08 -5.85
N THR A 46 -14.96 26.38 -6.08
CA THR A 46 -15.35 25.21 -5.28
C THR A 46 -14.38 24.03 -5.39
N GLY A 47 -13.64 23.92 -6.50
CA GLY A 47 -12.70 22.83 -6.73
C GLY A 47 -11.38 22.99 -5.96
N CYS A 48 -10.67 24.11 -6.16
CA CYS A 48 -9.35 24.34 -5.56
C CYS A 48 -9.36 25.26 -4.35
N ARG A 49 -10.40 26.09 -4.18
CA ARG A 49 -10.48 27.18 -3.19
C ARG A 49 -9.33 28.22 -3.24
N SER A 50 -8.50 28.21 -4.29
CA SER A 50 -7.32 29.09 -4.45
C SER A 50 -7.55 30.31 -5.35
N VAL A 51 -8.57 30.28 -6.21
CA VAL A 51 -8.90 31.37 -7.15
C VAL A 51 -10.28 31.93 -6.81
N TYR A 52 -10.44 33.24 -6.91
CA TYR A 52 -11.72 33.93 -6.65
C TYR A 52 -12.44 34.27 -7.96
N TYR A 53 -13.77 34.33 -7.92
CA TYR A 53 -14.61 34.80 -9.03
C TYR A 53 -15.76 35.64 -8.51
N CYS A 54 -15.97 36.85 -9.05
CA CYS A 54 -17.10 37.71 -8.63
C CYS A 54 -18.45 37.18 -9.12
N SER A 55 -18.48 36.30 -10.13
CA SER A 55 -19.69 35.71 -10.67
C SER A 55 -19.44 34.38 -11.39
N ARG A 56 -20.48 33.56 -11.56
CA ARG A 56 -20.43 32.34 -12.40
C ARG A 56 -20.00 32.64 -13.83
N GLN A 57 -20.32 33.82 -14.36
CA GLN A 57 -19.92 34.23 -15.70
C GLN A 57 -18.42 34.49 -15.78
N CYS A 58 -17.84 35.17 -14.78
CA CYS A 58 -16.39 35.32 -14.68
C CYS A 58 -15.67 33.99 -14.46
N GLN A 59 -16.27 33.05 -13.70
CA GLN A 59 -15.73 31.69 -13.59
C GLN A 59 -15.70 30.99 -14.95
N LYS A 60 -16.80 30.98 -15.71
CA LYS A 60 -16.83 30.40 -17.07
C LYS A 60 -15.79 31.06 -18.00
N LYS A 61 -15.64 32.38 -17.93
CA LYS A 61 -14.66 33.14 -18.72
C LYS A 61 -13.21 32.80 -18.35
N GLY A 62 -12.89 32.69 -17.06
CA GLY A 62 -11.55 32.35 -16.58
C GLY A 62 -11.26 30.85 -16.54
N TRP A 63 -12.26 29.98 -16.74
CA TRP A 63 -12.13 28.53 -16.61
C TRP A 63 -11.11 27.92 -17.56
N PRO A 64 -11.01 28.30 -18.86
CA PRO A 64 -10.00 27.72 -19.76
C PRO A 64 -8.55 27.88 -19.24
N GLY A 65 -8.22 28.99 -18.57
CA GLY A 65 -6.90 29.20 -17.98
C GLY A 65 -6.71 28.57 -16.59
N HIS A 66 -7.81 28.26 -15.89
CA HIS A 66 -7.78 27.74 -14.52
C HIS A 66 -8.00 26.22 -14.43
N LYS A 67 -8.78 25.62 -15.34
CA LYS A 67 -9.21 24.21 -15.29
C LYS A 67 -8.04 23.27 -15.01
N ASP A 68 -6.94 23.44 -15.75
CA ASP A 68 -5.78 22.55 -15.66
C ASP A 68 -4.92 22.81 -14.42
N GLN A 69 -5.14 23.92 -13.73
CA GLN A 69 -4.46 24.31 -12.48
C GLN A 69 -5.35 24.11 -11.24
N CYS A 70 -6.65 23.89 -11.43
CA CYS A 70 -7.61 23.62 -10.35
C CYS A 70 -7.26 22.28 -9.70
N ARG A 71 -6.66 22.33 -8.51
CA ARG A 71 -6.30 21.15 -7.71
C ARG A 71 -6.89 21.27 -6.30
N PRO A 72 -7.39 20.18 -5.71
CA PRO A 72 -7.94 20.17 -4.35
C PRO A 72 -6.87 20.19 -3.25
N PHE A 73 -5.65 20.62 -3.58
CA PHE A 73 -4.51 20.64 -2.68
C PHE A 73 -3.57 21.79 -3.02
N THR A 74 -2.70 22.11 -2.06
CA THR A 74 -1.59 23.06 -2.19
C THR A 74 -0.29 22.40 -1.76
N VAL A 75 0.84 22.96 -2.18
CA VAL A 75 2.16 22.55 -1.67
C VAL A 75 2.51 23.45 -0.49
N SER A 76 2.72 22.85 0.67
CA SER A 76 3.15 23.54 1.89
C SER A 76 4.56 23.11 2.28
N LYS A 77 5.27 23.95 3.05
CA LYS A 77 6.61 23.66 3.58
C LYS A 77 6.53 23.43 5.09
N ASN A 78 6.91 22.25 5.52
CA ASN A 78 7.05 21.83 6.91
C ASN A 78 8.56 21.71 7.27
N LYS A 79 8.92 22.03 8.51
CA LYS A 79 10.33 22.02 8.95
C LYS A 79 10.93 20.62 9.02
N GLU A 80 10.13 19.62 9.39
CA GLU A 80 10.57 18.25 9.64
C GLU A 80 10.63 17.43 8.35
N VAL A 81 9.55 17.48 7.56
CA VAL A 81 9.38 16.65 6.35
C VAL A 81 9.62 17.39 5.04
N GLY A 82 9.90 18.70 5.09
CA GLY A 82 10.11 19.52 3.90
C GLY A 82 8.79 19.89 3.20
N ARG A 83 8.77 19.88 1.87
CA ARG A 83 7.55 20.15 1.10
C ARG A 83 6.60 18.95 1.12
N LEU A 84 5.31 19.23 1.30
CA LEU A 84 4.24 18.24 1.29
C LEU A 84 2.97 18.75 0.60
N LEU A 85 2.09 17.83 0.19
CA LEU A 85 0.74 18.15 -0.24
C LEU A 85 -0.20 18.35 0.98
N VAL A 86 -1.01 19.40 0.93
CA VAL A 86 -2.01 19.73 1.95
C VAL A 86 -3.35 20.01 1.28
N ALA A 87 -4.44 19.44 1.81
CA ALA A 87 -5.78 19.60 1.25
C ALA A 87 -6.22 21.08 1.29
N SER A 88 -6.71 21.60 0.15
CA SER A 88 -7.16 23.00 0.05
C SER A 88 -8.64 23.19 0.38
N ARG A 89 -9.36 22.08 0.49
CA ARG A 89 -10.76 21.94 0.90
C ARG A 89 -10.93 20.60 1.62
N ASP A 90 -12.09 20.39 2.22
CA ASP A 90 -12.46 19.06 2.71
C ASP A 90 -12.64 18.12 1.52
N LEU A 91 -12.14 16.89 1.67
CA LEU A 91 -12.20 15.80 0.68
C LEU A 91 -12.92 14.63 1.33
N ASP A 92 -13.96 14.15 0.66
CA ASP A 92 -14.67 12.94 1.06
C ASP A 92 -13.95 11.69 0.55
N VAL A 93 -14.33 10.52 1.05
CA VAL A 93 -13.81 9.25 0.54
C VAL A 93 -14.05 9.15 -0.98
N ASP A 94 -13.05 8.63 -1.70
CA ASP A 94 -12.99 8.50 -3.17
C ASP A 94 -12.88 9.82 -3.96
N ASP A 95 -12.84 10.98 -3.31
CA ASP A 95 -12.61 12.25 -4.00
C ASP A 95 -11.32 12.19 -4.82
N PHE A 96 -11.40 12.70 -6.04
CA PHE A 96 -10.25 12.81 -6.93
C PHE A 96 -9.27 13.86 -6.40
N ILE A 97 -8.01 13.46 -6.19
CA ILE A 97 -6.95 14.37 -5.75
C ILE A 97 -6.12 14.83 -6.95
N LEU A 98 -5.49 13.89 -7.64
CA LEU A 98 -4.69 14.18 -8.83
C LEU A 98 -4.59 12.98 -9.76
N ARG A 99 -4.25 13.27 -11.02
CA ARG A 99 -3.80 12.29 -12.01
C ARG A 99 -2.59 12.84 -12.74
N GLU A 100 -1.54 12.05 -12.85
CA GLU A 100 -0.32 12.45 -13.54
C GLU A 100 0.45 11.27 -14.13
N ALA A 101 1.18 11.53 -15.20
CA ALA A 101 2.16 10.59 -15.75
C ALA A 101 3.48 10.69 -14.97
N PRO A 102 4.26 9.59 -14.87
CA PRO A 102 5.57 9.63 -14.25
C PRO A 102 6.50 10.59 -15.02
N LEU A 103 7.33 11.32 -14.30
CA LEU A 103 8.46 12.05 -14.86
C LEU A 103 9.54 11.07 -15.34
N VAL A 104 9.84 10.09 -14.50
CA VAL A 104 10.72 8.95 -14.78
C VAL A 104 10.07 7.71 -14.19
N LEU A 105 10.07 6.64 -14.96
CA LEU A 105 9.68 5.30 -14.54
C LEU A 105 10.89 4.40 -14.71
N GLY A 106 11.12 3.46 -13.80
CA GLY A 106 12.25 2.54 -13.90
C GLY A 106 12.14 1.36 -12.93
N PRO A 107 12.99 0.34 -13.11
CA PRO A 107 13.01 -0.82 -12.22
C PRO A 107 13.36 -0.43 -10.77
N LYS A 108 13.04 -1.33 -9.84
CA LYS A 108 13.62 -1.31 -8.49
C LYS A 108 15.13 -1.51 -8.57
N GLN A 109 15.87 -1.01 -7.59
CA GLN A 109 17.33 -1.20 -7.56
C GLN A 109 17.67 -2.69 -7.46
N GLU A 110 17.07 -3.38 -6.50
CA GLU A 110 17.10 -4.85 -6.43
C GLU A 110 15.92 -5.41 -7.23
N THR A 111 16.21 -5.90 -8.43
CA THR A 111 15.24 -6.59 -9.26
C THR A 111 15.90 -7.72 -10.04
N GLU A 112 15.14 -8.80 -10.22
CA GLU A 112 15.41 -9.79 -11.26
C GLU A 112 15.43 -9.13 -12.65
N PRO A 113 16.01 -9.78 -13.68
CA PRO A 113 15.98 -9.27 -15.04
C PRO A 113 14.55 -9.02 -15.54
N VAL A 114 14.25 -7.75 -15.84
CA VAL A 114 12.97 -7.29 -16.38
C VAL A 114 13.14 -6.56 -17.70
N CYS A 115 12.16 -6.66 -18.58
CA CYS A 115 12.11 -5.87 -19.80
C CYS A 115 12.09 -4.39 -19.45
N LEU A 116 13.05 -3.60 -19.92
CA LEU A 116 13.11 -2.18 -19.58
C LEU A 116 12.02 -1.30 -20.24
N ALA A 117 11.22 -1.86 -21.15
CA ALA A 117 10.07 -1.17 -21.72
C ALA A 117 8.78 -1.38 -20.92
N CYS A 118 8.50 -2.62 -20.52
CA CYS A 118 7.21 -2.98 -19.89
C CYS A 118 7.35 -3.51 -18.46
N TYR A 119 8.56 -3.80 -17.98
CA TYR A 119 8.88 -4.34 -16.65
C TYR A 119 8.43 -5.78 -16.39
N ARG A 120 7.99 -6.51 -17.42
CA ARG A 120 7.80 -7.96 -17.32
C ARG A 120 9.13 -8.66 -17.14
N ARG A 121 9.21 -9.65 -16.24
CA ARG A 121 10.37 -10.56 -16.12
C ARG A 121 10.78 -11.13 -17.48
N VAL A 122 12.08 -11.18 -17.74
CA VAL A 122 12.66 -11.68 -18.99
C VAL A 122 13.71 -12.75 -18.71
N SER A 123 13.73 -13.77 -19.57
CA SER A 123 14.69 -14.89 -19.47
C SER A 123 16.05 -14.59 -20.11
N GLY A 124 16.25 -13.40 -20.67
CA GLY A 124 17.46 -13.05 -21.43
C GLY A 124 17.50 -13.57 -22.88
N ARG A 125 16.51 -14.36 -23.33
CA ARG A 125 16.49 -14.97 -24.68
C ARG A 125 16.41 -13.95 -25.82
N TYR A 126 15.63 -12.88 -25.65
CA TYR A 126 15.59 -11.78 -26.61
C TYR A 126 16.38 -10.60 -26.04
N ARG A 127 17.27 -10.06 -26.86
CA ARG A 127 18.15 -8.94 -26.50
C ARG A 127 18.01 -7.84 -27.56
N CYS A 128 17.99 -6.59 -27.11
CA CYS A 128 17.89 -5.45 -28.00
C CYS A 128 19.01 -5.47 -29.04
N SER A 129 18.67 -5.28 -30.31
CA SER A 129 19.65 -5.30 -31.42
C SER A 129 20.72 -4.20 -31.35
N ARG A 130 20.53 -3.18 -30.49
CA ARG A 130 21.38 -1.97 -30.42
C ARG A 130 22.26 -1.90 -29.17
N CYS A 131 21.78 -2.42 -28.04
CA CYS A 131 22.41 -2.28 -26.72
C CYS A 131 22.50 -3.59 -25.94
N SER A 132 21.94 -4.69 -26.47
CA SER A 132 21.93 -6.02 -25.87
C SER A 132 21.17 -6.18 -24.55
N TRP A 133 20.49 -5.14 -24.03
CA TRP A 133 19.60 -5.29 -22.87
C TRP A 133 18.51 -6.34 -23.15
N PRO A 134 18.19 -7.22 -22.20
CA PRO A 134 17.13 -8.20 -22.37
C PRO A 134 15.74 -7.53 -22.37
N LEU A 135 14.92 -7.89 -23.34
CA LEU A 135 13.57 -7.34 -23.56
C LEU A 135 12.58 -8.46 -23.91
N CYS A 136 11.28 -8.15 -23.91
CA CYS A 136 10.28 -9.14 -24.35
C CYS A 136 10.29 -9.41 -25.86
N GLY A 137 10.82 -8.50 -26.68
CA GLY A 137 10.79 -8.62 -28.15
C GLY A 137 10.83 -7.28 -28.89
N PRO A 138 10.68 -7.30 -30.23
CA PRO A 138 10.83 -6.12 -31.09
C PRO A 138 9.85 -4.98 -30.77
N LYS A 139 8.65 -5.30 -30.28
CA LYS A 139 7.67 -4.27 -29.84
C LYS A 139 8.24 -3.43 -28.70
N CYS A 140 8.85 -4.07 -27.70
CA CYS A 140 9.45 -3.39 -26.54
C CYS A 140 10.71 -2.61 -26.92
N GLU A 141 11.52 -3.16 -27.84
CA GLU A 141 12.74 -2.52 -28.33
C GLU A 141 12.48 -1.15 -28.98
N ASN A 142 11.36 -1.01 -29.68
CA ASN A 142 11.02 0.23 -30.40
C ASN A 142 10.18 1.22 -29.57
N THR A 143 10.00 0.97 -28.26
CA THR A 143 9.30 1.91 -27.39
C THR A 143 10.21 3.08 -26.98
N PRO A 144 9.64 4.27 -26.72
CA PRO A 144 10.40 5.38 -26.15
C PRO A 144 10.90 5.09 -24.72
N ASP A 145 10.22 4.20 -23.98
CA ASP A 145 10.54 3.89 -22.58
C ASP A 145 11.95 3.28 -22.42
N HIS A 146 12.39 2.46 -23.39
CA HIS A 146 13.72 1.83 -23.38
C HIS A 146 14.86 2.71 -23.94
N GLN A 147 14.52 3.77 -24.70
CA GLN A 147 15.53 4.57 -25.42
C GLN A 147 16.64 5.16 -24.55
N PRO A 148 16.39 5.72 -23.35
CA PRO A 148 17.42 6.43 -22.59
C PRO A 148 18.65 5.57 -22.26
N GLU A 149 18.43 4.39 -21.69
CA GLU A 149 19.51 3.46 -21.39
C GLU A 149 20.06 2.76 -22.63
N CYS A 150 19.23 2.51 -23.65
CA CYS A 150 19.67 1.90 -24.91
C CYS A 150 20.75 2.76 -25.58
N GLU A 151 20.52 4.06 -25.69
CA GLU A 151 21.43 4.99 -26.33
C GLU A 151 22.72 5.17 -25.53
N VAL A 152 22.65 5.27 -24.20
CA VAL A 152 23.83 5.38 -23.34
C VAL A 152 24.67 4.10 -23.40
N THR A 153 24.06 2.93 -23.28
CA THR A 153 24.76 1.64 -23.39
C THR A 153 25.45 1.49 -24.75
N ARG A 154 24.77 1.85 -25.85
CA ARG A 154 25.36 1.83 -27.19
C ARG A 154 26.54 2.79 -27.30
N ALA A 155 26.39 4.03 -26.81
CA ALA A 155 27.45 5.03 -26.85
C ALA A 155 28.68 4.65 -26.01
N ALA A 156 28.46 3.93 -24.90
CA ALA A 156 29.54 3.43 -24.04
C ALA A 156 30.33 2.28 -24.68
N GLY A 157 29.75 1.62 -25.70
CA GLY A 157 30.31 0.41 -26.32
C GLY A 157 30.24 -0.81 -25.41
N VAL A 158 29.26 -0.88 -24.51
CA VAL A 158 29.09 -1.99 -23.57
C VAL A 158 28.14 -3.02 -24.15
N THR A 159 28.54 -4.28 -24.11
CA THR A 159 27.65 -5.41 -24.36
C THR A 159 27.05 -5.86 -23.04
N ILE A 160 25.73 -5.76 -22.92
CA ILE A 160 25.01 -6.25 -21.75
C ILE A 160 24.92 -7.77 -21.83
N ASP A 161 25.48 -8.43 -20.83
CA ASP A 161 25.37 -9.88 -20.66
C ASP A 161 24.63 -10.24 -19.38
N ILE A 162 23.36 -10.62 -19.51
CA ILE A 162 22.47 -10.94 -18.40
C ILE A 162 21.70 -12.20 -18.76
N ASP A 163 22.01 -13.30 -18.09
CA ASP A 163 21.27 -14.55 -18.17
C ASP A 163 20.43 -14.75 -16.91
N ASP A 164 19.18 -15.21 -17.07
CA ASP A 164 18.22 -15.44 -15.97
C ASP A 164 18.41 -16.83 -15.31
N ALA A 165 19.61 -17.42 -15.39
CA ALA A 165 19.85 -18.79 -14.93
C ALA A 165 19.57 -18.97 -13.43
N ASP A 166 19.82 -17.91 -12.63
CA ASP A 166 19.75 -17.97 -11.17
C ASP A 166 18.46 -17.33 -10.60
N GLY A 167 17.65 -16.66 -11.42
CA GLY A 167 16.40 -16.00 -11.00
C GLY A 167 16.55 -14.91 -9.93
N GLY A 168 17.77 -14.45 -9.66
CA GLY A 168 18.10 -13.46 -8.64
C GLY A 168 18.23 -12.03 -9.17
N PRO A 169 18.38 -11.04 -8.28
CA PRO A 169 18.63 -9.66 -8.66
C PRO A 169 19.93 -9.50 -9.47
N HIS A 170 19.94 -8.56 -10.42
CA HIS A 170 21.14 -8.29 -11.22
C HIS A 170 21.61 -6.83 -11.09
N HIS A 171 22.85 -6.64 -10.63
CA HIS A 171 23.43 -5.33 -10.27
C HIS A 171 23.34 -4.25 -11.36
N LEU A 172 23.39 -4.62 -12.66
CA LEU A 172 23.22 -3.65 -13.75
C LEU A 172 21.85 -2.93 -13.74
N TYR A 173 20.80 -3.52 -13.17
CA TYR A 173 19.50 -2.85 -13.08
C TYR A 173 19.49 -1.69 -12.08
N GLU A 174 20.40 -1.70 -11.10
CA GLU A 174 20.50 -0.65 -10.07
C GLU A 174 20.72 0.75 -10.66
N VAL A 175 21.39 0.82 -11.83
CA VAL A 175 21.72 2.11 -12.46
C VAL A 175 20.59 2.68 -13.32
N VAL A 176 19.64 1.85 -13.79
CA VAL A 176 18.75 2.20 -14.91
C VAL A 176 17.91 3.44 -14.58
N THR A 177 17.31 3.47 -13.40
CA THR A 177 16.43 4.59 -13.01
C THR A 177 17.23 5.90 -12.82
N ALA A 178 18.45 5.82 -12.29
CA ALA A 178 19.35 6.97 -12.17
C ALA A 178 19.85 7.46 -13.54
N LEU A 179 20.22 6.55 -14.43
CA LEU A 179 20.60 6.83 -15.81
C LEU A 179 19.48 7.59 -16.54
N ARG A 180 18.23 7.09 -16.45
CA ARG A 180 17.06 7.75 -17.06
C ARG A 180 16.87 9.18 -16.54
N CYS A 181 17.08 9.41 -15.26
CA CYS A 181 17.03 10.75 -14.68
C CYS A 181 18.12 11.67 -15.24
N LEU A 182 19.37 11.20 -15.34
CA LEU A 182 20.49 11.96 -15.90
C LEU A 182 20.25 12.33 -17.37
N VAL A 183 19.79 11.36 -18.17
CA VAL A 183 19.44 11.61 -19.58
C VAL A 183 18.29 12.60 -19.71
N LEU A 184 17.25 12.49 -18.88
CA LEU A 184 16.15 13.46 -18.85
C LEU A 184 16.64 14.86 -18.44
N ALA A 185 17.50 14.96 -17.44
CA ALA A 185 18.07 16.22 -16.97
C ALA A 185 18.87 16.93 -18.05
N GLY A 186 19.55 16.18 -18.92
CA GLY A 186 20.25 16.71 -20.10
C GLY A 186 19.33 17.12 -21.24
N ARG A 187 18.35 16.27 -21.59
CA ARG A 187 17.44 16.48 -22.73
C ARG A 187 16.38 17.55 -22.48
N ASP A 188 15.86 17.62 -21.26
CA ASP A 188 14.85 18.61 -20.85
C ASP A 188 15.19 19.20 -19.47
N PRO A 189 16.22 20.07 -19.40
CA PRO A 189 16.69 20.64 -18.14
C PRO A 189 15.60 21.47 -17.44
N ARG A 190 14.70 22.10 -18.22
CA ARG A 190 13.61 22.91 -17.69
C ARG A 190 12.61 22.03 -16.95
N ARG A 191 12.15 20.92 -17.55
CA ARG A 191 11.21 20.00 -16.92
C ARG A 191 11.81 19.29 -15.72
N TRP A 192 13.07 18.84 -15.82
CA TRP A 192 13.79 18.26 -14.69
C TRP A 192 13.84 19.22 -13.52
N ARG A 193 14.35 20.44 -13.74
CA ARG A 193 14.50 21.46 -12.70
C ARG A 193 13.15 21.84 -12.06
N MET A 194 12.12 22.07 -12.87
CA MET A 194 10.78 22.42 -12.36
C MET A 194 10.20 21.36 -11.40
N CYS A 195 10.54 20.09 -11.60
CA CYS A 195 10.09 19.01 -10.73
C CYS A 195 11.03 18.83 -9.52
N THR A 196 12.34 18.74 -9.75
CA THR A 196 13.31 18.42 -8.69
C THR A 196 13.55 19.57 -7.73
N GLU A 197 13.39 20.82 -8.17
CA GLU A 197 13.39 21.96 -7.26
C GLU A 197 12.27 21.88 -6.22
N ARG A 198 11.19 21.11 -6.47
CA ARG A 198 10.09 20.90 -5.51
C ARG A 198 10.37 19.79 -4.52
N PHE A 199 11.13 18.80 -4.96
CA PHE A 199 11.47 17.63 -4.16
C PHE A 199 12.30 18.00 -2.95
N ASN A 200 12.15 17.20 -1.91
CA ASN A 200 13.04 17.28 -0.77
C ASN A 200 14.31 16.52 -1.16
N SER A 201 15.42 17.23 -1.28
CA SER A 201 16.74 16.63 -1.43
C SER A 201 17.47 16.73 -0.09
N ARG A 202 17.81 15.57 0.47
CA ARG A 202 18.80 15.45 1.54
C ARG A 202 19.83 14.46 1.04
N TYR A 203 21.09 14.83 1.12
CA TYR A 203 22.19 13.99 0.65
C TYR A 203 22.72 13.16 1.82
N PRO A 204 22.45 11.85 1.89
CA PRO A 204 23.30 10.98 2.68
C PRO A 204 24.66 10.90 2.00
N ARG A 205 25.75 11.00 2.79
CA ARG A 205 27.12 11.04 2.26
C ARG A 205 27.62 9.69 1.70
N CYS A 206 26.83 8.60 1.82
CA CYS A 206 27.35 7.23 1.64
C CYS A 206 26.48 6.28 0.77
N VAL A 207 25.40 6.74 0.11
CA VAL A 207 24.51 5.83 -0.65
C VAL A 207 24.91 5.81 -2.13
N GLY A 208 25.15 4.61 -2.66
CA GLY A 208 25.27 4.36 -4.11
C GLY A 208 26.69 4.45 -4.70
N HIS A 209 27.74 4.17 -3.93
CA HIS A 209 29.11 4.12 -4.45
C HIS A 209 29.23 3.18 -5.68
N ASP A 210 28.57 2.02 -5.62
CA ASP A 210 28.57 1.06 -6.73
C ASP A 210 27.79 1.58 -7.94
N VAL A 211 26.67 2.27 -7.73
CA VAL A 211 25.89 2.91 -8.81
C VAL A 211 26.70 4.02 -9.50
N VAL A 212 27.39 4.86 -8.73
CA VAL A 212 28.29 5.90 -9.27
C VAL A 212 29.41 5.27 -10.09
N HIS A 213 30.04 4.22 -9.55
CA HIS A 213 31.10 3.49 -10.22
C HIS A 213 30.63 2.88 -11.55
N LEU A 214 29.50 2.15 -11.54
CA LEU A 214 28.93 1.55 -12.74
C LEU A 214 28.56 2.60 -13.79
N LEU A 215 27.88 3.68 -13.40
CA LEU A 215 27.49 4.74 -14.31
C LEU A 215 28.70 5.40 -14.99
N ARG A 216 29.76 5.67 -14.24
CA ARG A 216 30.94 6.37 -14.75
C ARG A 216 31.90 5.45 -15.50
N ASN A 217 32.16 4.25 -15.01
CA ASN A 217 33.22 3.39 -15.54
C ASN A 217 32.68 2.37 -16.55
N THR A 218 31.51 1.79 -16.29
CA THR A 218 30.86 0.85 -17.22
C THR A 218 30.09 1.61 -18.29
N PHE A 219 29.10 2.41 -17.89
CA PHE A 219 28.22 3.11 -18.84
C PHE A 219 28.80 4.43 -19.38
N LYS A 220 30.00 4.83 -18.93
CA LYS A 220 30.72 6.04 -19.38
C LYS A 220 29.82 7.28 -19.47
N ILE A 221 28.90 7.45 -18.51
CA ILE A 221 27.87 8.50 -18.59
C ILE A 221 28.46 9.91 -18.68
N HIS A 222 29.66 10.12 -18.14
CA HIS A 222 30.42 11.37 -18.20
C HIS A 222 30.92 11.73 -19.62
N GLN A 223 30.88 10.78 -20.56
CA GLN A 223 31.24 10.97 -21.97
C GLN A 223 29.99 11.09 -22.86
N TYR A 224 28.80 10.84 -22.33
CA TYR A 224 27.57 10.86 -23.11
C TYR A 224 27.15 12.32 -23.39
N PRO A 225 26.93 12.71 -24.67
CA PRO A 225 26.67 14.11 -25.03
C PRO A 225 25.43 14.70 -24.34
N GLY A 226 25.58 15.91 -23.81
CA GLY A 226 24.47 16.68 -23.22
C GLY A 226 24.04 16.22 -21.82
N VAL A 227 24.74 15.27 -21.19
CA VAL A 227 24.47 14.81 -19.82
C VAL A 227 25.61 15.22 -18.88
N ASP A 228 25.26 15.76 -17.72
CA ASP A 228 26.22 15.97 -16.63
C ASP A 228 26.43 14.64 -15.89
N GLY A 229 27.48 13.93 -16.27
CA GLY A 229 27.88 12.66 -15.63
C GLY A 229 28.88 12.83 -14.48
N SER A 230 29.03 14.03 -13.91
CA SER A 230 29.88 14.25 -12.72
C SER A 230 29.36 13.48 -11.51
N GLU A 231 30.24 13.11 -10.58
CA GLU A 231 29.82 12.43 -9.35
C GLU A 231 28.83 13.28 -8.54
N ALA A 232 29.01 14.60 -8.53
CA ALA A 232 28.08 15.53 -7.90
C ALA A 232 26.67 15.43 -8.51
N ALA A 233 26.56 15.40 -9.84
CA ALA A 233 25.28 15.26 -10.52
C ALA A 233 24.64 13.88 -10.30
N ILE A 234 25.44 12.81 -10.31
CA ILE A 234 24.94 11.45 -10.03
C ILE A 234 24.42 11.37 -8.60
N HIS A 235 25.19 11.84 -7.61
CA HIS A 235 24.73 11.88 -6.22
C HIS A 235 23.49 12.75 -6.02
N ALA A 236 23.34 13.84 -6.79
CA ALA A 236 22.13 14.67 -6.78
C ALA A 236 20.89 13.89 -7.23
N VAL A 237 21.01 13.14 -8.33
CA VAL A 237 19.95 12.26 -8.81
C VAL A 237 19.64 11.17 -7.79
N LEU A 238 20.66 10.51 -7.22
CA LEU A 238 20.46 9.46 -6.23
C LEU A 238 19.74 9.97 -4.96
N GLY A 239 20.11 11.16 -4.47
CA GLY A 239 19.43 11.81 -3.35
C GLY A 239 17.96 12.16 -3.66
N VAL A 240 17.67 12.58 -4.90
CA VAL A 240 16.28 12.76 -5.35
C VAL A 240 15.52 11.44 -5.34
N LEU A 241 16.09 10.38 -5.93
CA LEU A 241 15.44 9.08 -6.06
C LEU A 241 15.14 8.45 -4.70
N GLN A 242 16.11 8.39 -3.80
CA GLN A 242 15.98 7.77 -2.48
C GLN A 242 14.74 8.31 -1.74
N ILE A 243 14.56 9.62 -1.73
CA ILE A 243 13.50 10.26 -0.96
C ILE A 243 12.16 10.27 -1.73
N ASN A 244 12.19 10.55 -3.03
CA ASN A 244 10.99 10.95 -3.78
C ASN A 244 10.41 9.85 -4.68
N GLN A 245 11.07 8.70 -4.81
CA GLN A 245 10.49 7.56 -5.52
C GLN A 245 9.22 7.06 -4.85
N VAL A 246 8.20 6.81 -5.68
CA VAL A 246 6.91 6.24 -5.32
C VAL A 246 6.82 4.82 -5.92
N PRO A 247 6.66 3.79 -5.08
CA PRO A 247 6.36 2.44 -5.56
C PRO A 247 5.09 2.45 -6.41
N THR A 248 5.17 1.90 -7.60
CA THR A 248 4.11 1.95 -8.60
C THR A 248 3.81 0.55 -9.08
N LYS A 249 2.60 0.05 -8.81
CA LYS A 249 2.16 -1.27 -9.24
C LYS A 249 1.73 -1.22 -10.71
N THR A 250 2.43 -1.97 -11.56
CA THR A 250 2.08 -2.20 -12.97
C THR A 250 1.43 -3.57 -13.14
N ALA A 251 0.96 -3.88 -14.35
CA ALA A 251 0.42 -5.21 -14.68
C ALA A 251 1.42 -6.36 -14.45
N TYR A 252 2.73 -6.08 -14.49
CA TYR A 252 3.77 -7.11 -14.43
C TYR A 252 4.61 -7.10 -13.14
N GLY A 253 4.28 -6.21 -12.22
CA GLY A 253 5.03 -6.05 -10.97
C GLY A 253 5.17 -4.59 -10.55
N GLU A 254 5.87 -4.39 -9.45
CA GLU A 254 6.10 -3.06 -8.89
C GLU A 254 7.39 -2.45 -9.43
N VAL A 255 7.29 -1.18 -9.85
CA VAL A 255 8.39 -0.36 -10.35
C VAL A 255 8.55 0.89 -9.50
N GLN A 256 9.61 1.65 -9.72
CA GLN A 256 9.82 2.94 -9.06
C GLN A 256 9.54 4.08 -10.03
N ALA A 257 8.86 5.11 -9.52
CA ALA A 257 8.49 6.28 -10.31
C ALA A 257 8.81 7.57 -9.57
N LEU A 258 9.24 8.59 -10.32
CA LEU A 258 9.22 9.98 -9.88
C LEU A 258 7.99 10.65 -10.45
N TYR A 259 7.20 11.29 -9.59
CA TYR A 259 6.01 12.02 -9.98
C TYR A 259 6.13 13.48 -9.59
N PRO A 260 5.82 14.46 -10.47
CA PRO A 260 5.96 15.86 -10.15
C PRO A 260 5.20 16.32 -8.90
N MET A 261 4.01 15.77 -8.63
CA MET A 261 3.20 16.15 -7.47
C MET A 261 3.02 15.01 -6.46
N ALA A 262 2.76 13.78 -6.87
CA ALA A 262 2.48 12.67 -5.96
C ALA A 262 3.69 12.29 -5.10
N SER A 263 4.91 12.51 -5.57
CA SER A 263 6.14 12.37 -4.77
C SER A 263 6.20 13.33 -3.58
N LEU A 264 5.33 14.35 -3.51
CA LEU A 264 5.20 15.26 -2.38
C LEU A 264 4.15 14.79 -1.35
N SER A 265 3.46 13.68 -1.57
CA SER A 265 2.54 13.10 -0.57
C SER A 265 3.38 12.56 0.58
N THR A 266 3.23 13.09 1.79
CA THR A 266 4.09 12.72 2.93
C THR A 266 3.71 11.35 3.52
N HIS A 267 4.55 10.77 4.37
CA HIS A 267 4.27 9.46 4.95
C HIS A 267 3.25 9.52 6.09
N SER A 268 2.37 8.54 6.15
CA SER A 268 1.68 8.10 7.37
C SER A 268 1.59 6.57 7.39
N CYS A 269 1.73 5.94 8.56
CA CYS A 269 1.42 4.50 8.71
C CYS A 269 -0.09 4.22 8.71
N MET A 270 -0.89 5.29 8.66
CA MET A 270 -2.33 5.33 8.41
C MET A 270 -2.56 6.33 7.27
N PRO A 271 -2.27 5.94 6.01
CA PRO A 271 -2.39 6.84 4.88
C PRO A 271 -3.86 7.19 4.62
N ASN A 272 -4.11 8.39 4.11
CA ASN A 272 -5.45 8.84 3.70
C ASN A 272 -5.62 8.87 2.17
N THR A 273 -4.76 8.16 1.44
CA THR A 273 -4.84 8.05 -0.02
C THR A 273 -4.74 6.64 -0.56
N LYS A 274 -5.36 6.45 -1.73
CA LYS A 274 -5.33 5.22 -2.52
C LYS A 274 -4.70 5.50 -3.89
N PRO A 275 -3.46 5.04 -4.15
CA PRO A 275 -2.84 5.15 -5.47
C PRO A 275 -3.34 4.05 -6.41
N VAL A 276 -3.72 4.42 -7.63
CA VAL A 276 -4.06 3.48 -8.70
C VAL A 276 -3.28 3.86 -9.94
N PHE A 277 -2.44 2.96 -10.45
CA PHE A 277 -1.68 3.18 -11.67
C PHE A 277 -2.33 2.44 -12.85
N LYS A 278 -2.77 3.18 -13.86
CA LYS A 278 -3.42 2.64 -15.05
C LYS A 278 -3.10 3.54 -16.26
N ASP A 279 -2.95 2.94 -17.44
CA ASP A 279 -2.70 3.67 -18.69
C ASP A 279 -1.49 4.64 -18.59
N ASN A 280 -0.42 4.18 -17.93
CA ASN A 280 0.79 4.94 -17.64
C ASN A 280 0.57 6.23 -16.82
N GLN A 281 -0.50 6.28 -16.03
CA GLN A 281 -0.83 7.41 -15.17
C GLN A 281 -1.18 6.95 -13.76
N LEU A 282 -0.61 7.63 -12.77
CA LEU A 282 -1.02 7.49 -11.39
C LEU A 282 -2.27 8.34 -11.17
N THR A 283 -3.32 7.75 -10.61
CA THR A 283 -4.47 8.46 -10.05
C THR A 283 -4.44 8.31 -8.53
N LEU A 284 -4.50 9.44 -7.82
CA LEU A 284 -4.60 9.48 -6.37
C LEU A 284 -6.02 9.89 -5.97
N ARG A 285 -6.64 9.10 -5.10
CA ARG A 285 -7.94 9.40 -4.48
C ARG A 285 -7.82 9.39 -2.96
N ALA A 286 -8.70 10.11 -2.29
CA ALA A 286 -8.82 10.02 -0.84
C ALA A 286 -9.34 8.63 -0.44
N SER A 287 -8.65 7.95 0.46
CA SER A 287 -9.12 6.68 1.06
C SER A 287 -9.96 6.91 2.32
N ASP A 288 -9.80 8.09 2.93
CA ASP A 288 -10.41 8.51 4.17
C ASP A 288 -10.79 10.00 4.03
N PRO A 289 -11.75 10.52 4.84
CA PRO A 289 -12.02 11.95 4.85
C PRO A 289 -10.75 12.76 5.20
N ILE A 290 -10.45 13.80 4.41
CA ILE A 290 -9.31 14.68 4.62
C ILE A 290 -9.82 16.10 4.81
N ARG A 291 -9.63 16.70 5.98
CA ARG A 291 -10.09 18.07 6.24
C ARG A 291 -9.17 19.08 5.55
N ARG A 292 -9.73 20.24 5.21
CA ARG A 292 -8.94 21.37 4.72
C ARG A 292 -7.78 21.68 5.67
N GLY A 293 -6.58 21.79 5.13
CA GLY A 293 -5.36 22.04 5.90
C GLY A 293 -4.65 20.80 6.41
N GLU A 294 -5.25 19.60 6.29
CA GLU A 294 -4.59 18.35 6.63
C GLU A 294 -3.62 17.89 5.54
N PRO A 295 -2.49 17.25 5.91
CA PRO A 295 -1.59 16.60 4.97
C PRO A 295 -2.30 15.52 4.14
N ILE A 296 -1.99 15.47 2.85
CA ILE A 296 -2.31 14.34 1.99
C ILE A 296 -1.16 13.35 2.10
N THR A 297 -1.46 12.15 2.58
CA THR A 297 -0.48 11.18 3.04
C THR A 297 -0.55 9.87 2.24
N ALA A 298 0.62 9.33 1.94
CA ALA A 298 0.82 8.01 1.38
C ALA A 298 1.58 7.12 2.38
N ILE A 299 1.69 5.83 2.10
CA ILE A 299 2.51 4.91 2.89
C ILE A 299 3.77 4.56 2.11
N TYR A 300 4.90 4.49 2.80
CA TYR A 300 6.23 4.17 2.22
C TYR A 300 6.80 2.87 2.76
N THR A 301 6.03 2.16 3.59
CA THR A 301 6.37 0.90 4.25
C THR A 301 5.27 -0.09 3.95
N ASP A 302 5.51 -1.36 4.22
CA ASP A 302 4.40 -2.30 4.35
C ASP A 302 3.55 -1.93 5.58
N ILE A 303 2.22 -1.90 5.40
CA ILE A 303 1.26 -1.61 6.46
C ILE A 303 1.19 -2.75 7.48
N LEU A 304 1.58 -3.97 7.10
CA LEU A 304 1.60 -5.17 7.94
C LEU A 304 2.95 -5.40 8.63
N TRP A 305 3.82 -4.39 8.72
CA TRP A 305 4.99 -4.41 9.61
C TRP A 305 4.69 -3.82 10.98
N GLY A 306 5.43 -4.22 12.01
CA GLY A 306 5.37 -3.62 13.35
C GLY A 306 6.04 -2.24 13.45
N THR A 307 5.75 -1.47 14.51
CA THR A 307 6.18 -0.07 14.63
C THR A 307 7.68 0.13 14.49
N ARG A 308 8.51 -0.70 15.14
CA ARG A 308 9.98 -0.59 15.06
C ARG A 308 10.48 -0.80 13.63
N ALA A 309 10.02 -1.86 12.97
CA ALA A 309 10.40 -2.18 11.59
C ALA A 309 10.04 -1.05 10.60
N ARG A 310 8.83 -0.48 10.71
CA ARG A 310 8.41 0.67 9.87
C ARG A 310 9.30 1.89 10.11
N ARG A 311 9.57 2.24 11.36
CA ARG A 311 10.40 3.41 11.72
C ARG A 311 11.86 3.25 11.30
N ASP A 312 12.44 2.08 11.46
CA ASP A 312 13.81 1.78 11.02
C ASP A 312 13.91 1.88 9.49
N HIS A 313 12.96 1.29 8.76
CA HIS A 313 12.91 1.42 7.30
C HIS A 313 12.83 2.87 6.86
N LEU A 314 11.90 3.67 7.41
CA LEU A 314 11.72 5.08 7.04
C LEU A 314 12.96 5.93 7.31
N ARG A 315 13.71 5.64 8.38
CA ARG A 315 14.97 6.33 8.66
C ARG A 315 16.04 6.00 7.63
N GLN A 316 16.15 4.73 7.23
CA GLN A 316 17.14 4.28 6.28
C GLN A 316 16.80 4.72 4.84
N SER A 317 15.56 4.52 4.41
CA SER A 317 15.14 4.73 3.02
C SER A 317 14.66 6.15 2.74
N LYS A 318 14.10 6.85 3.73
CA LYS A 318 13.46 8.17 3.53
C LYS A 318 14.00 9.28 4.44
N LEU A 319 14.96 8.97 5.32
CA LEU A 319 15.52 9.92 6.31
C LEU A 319 14.42 10.57 7.17
N LEU A 320 13.39 9.77 7.51
CA LEU A 320 12.18 10.21 8.21
C LEU A 320 11.96 9.40 9.50
N SER A 321 11.61 10.08 10.59
CA SER A 321 11.15 9.44 11.83
C SER A 321 9.65 9.68 12.02
N CYS A 322 8.82 8.69 11.70
CA CYS A 322 7.36 8.83 11.71
C CYS A 322 6.76 8.87 13.13
N THR A 323 5.93 9.88 13.40
CA THR A 323 5.24 10.12 14.69
C THR A 323 3.72 10.03 14.57
N CYS A 324 3.18 9.39 13.52
CA CYS A 324 1.74 9.24 13.31
C CYS A 324 1.06 8.50 14.48
N GLN A 325 -0.27 8.61 14.58
CA GLN A 325 -1.06 8.00 15.65
C GLN A 325 -0.69 6.53 15.92
N ARG A 326 -0.62 5.69 14.87
CA ARG A 326 -0.23 4.28 15.02
C ARG A 326 1.20 4.09 15.55
N CYS A 327 2.14 4.94 15.14
CA CYS A 327 3.51 4.87 15.66
C CYS A 327 3.62 5.37 17.10
N ALA A 328 2.75 6.29 17.52
CA ALA A 328 2.74 6.82 18.88
C ALA A 328 1.99 5.91 19.87
N ASP A 329 1.10 5.05 19.37
CA ASP A 329 0.29 4.13 20.16
C ASP A 329 1.04 2.82 20.50
N PRO A 330 1.29 2.51 21.79
CA PRO A 330 1.91 1.24 22.21
C PRO A 330 1.14 -0.02 21.83
N THR A 331 -0.18 0.06 21.62
CA THR A 331 -1.00 -1.10 21.24
C THR A 331 -1.13 -1.27 19.73
N GLU A 332 -0.62 -0.32 18.95
CA GLU A 332 -0.83 -0.23 17.49
C GLU A 332 -2.30 -0.34 17.10
N LEU A 333 -3.16 0.56 17.60
CA LEU A 333 -4.60 0.59 17.35
C LEU A 333 -5.32 -0.64 17.95
N ASP A 334 -4.95 -0.99 19.17
CA ASP A 334 -5.47 -2.13 19.95
C ASP A 334 -5.28 -3.49 19.28
N THR A 335 -4.43 -3.57 18.25
CA THR A 335 -4.14 -4.83 17.55
C THR A 335 -3.08 -5.65 18.29
N TYR A 336 -2.26 -4.98 19.11
CA TYR A 336 -1.10 -5.52 19.80
C TYR A 336 -0.09 -6.13 18.83
N PHE A 337 0.09 -5.48 17.67
CA PHE A 337 0.79 -6.01 16.51
C PHE A 337 2.29 -6.25 16.72
N SER A 338 2.91 -5.58 17.68
CA SER A 338 4.31 -5.83 18.10
C SER A 338 4.43 -6.31 19.56
N ALA A 339 3.31 -6.59 20.24
CA ALA A 339 3.33 -6.88 21.67
C ALA A 339 3.99 -8.23 22.00
N LEU A 340 4.71 -8.27 23.13
CA LEU A 340 5.26 -9.50 23.69
C LEU A 340 4.37 -10.06 24.81
N VAL A 341 4.61 -11.32 25.18
CA VAL A 341 3.98 -11.98 26.32
C VAL A 341 4.98 -12.07 27.47
N CYS A 342 4.57 -11.62 28.65
CA CYS A 342 5.43 -11.60 29.84
C CYS A 342 5.72 -13.01 30.34
N ARG A 343 7.00 -13.36 30.49
CA ARG A 343 7.41 -14.68 31.03
C ARG A 343 7.04 -14.92 32.50
N ARG A 344 6.66 -13.88 33.26
CA ARG A 344 6.32 -14.00 34.70
C ARG A 344 4.83 -14.22 34.96
N CYS A 345 3.96 -13.64 34.14
CA CYS A 345 2.51 -13.64 34.40
C CYS A 345 1.65 -13.80 33.14
N SER A 346 2.26 -14.02 31.97
CA SER A 346 1.60 -14.20 30.68
C SER A 346 0.72 -13.03 30.22
N LYS A 347 0.85 -11.84 30.84
CA LYS A 347 0.21 -10.61 30.41
C LYS A 347 1.05 -9.86 29.38
N LEU A 348 0.45 -8.91 28.69
CA LEU A 348 1.10 -8.16 27.61
C LEU A 348 2.29 -7.35 28.13
N VAL A 349 3.32 -7.28 27.30
CA VAL A 349 4.47 -6.38 27.45
C VAL A 349 4.46 -5.43 26.26
N LEU A 350 4.44 -4.13 26.56
CA LEU A 350 4.32 -3.05 25.57
C LEU A 350 5.48 -2.05 25.73
N PRO A 351 5.86 -1.31 24.68
CA PRO A 351 6.83 -0.22 24.78
C PRO A 351 6.27 0.89 25.69
N THR A 352 7.11 1.45 26.56
CA THR A 352 6.72 2.61 27.39
C THR A 352 6.62 3.90 26.59
N ASN A 353 7.45 4.05 25.55
CA ASN A 353 7.38 5.12 24.57
C ASN A 353 7.76 4.56 23.18
N PRO A 354 6.80 4.28 22.28
CA PRO A 354 7.10 3.64 21.00
C PRO A 354 7.85 4.54 20.00
N LEU A 355 7.90 5.85 20.27
CA LEU A 355 8.65 6.82 19.45
C LEU A 355 10.12 6.95 19.87
N ASP A 356 10.50 6.37 21.00
CA ASP A 356 11.88 6.30 21.48
C ASP A 356 12.39 4.86 21.34
N ASP A 357 13.45 4.72 20.55
CA ASP A 357 14.04 3.42 20.24
C ASP A 357 14.72 2.76 21.42
N LEU A 358 15.05 3.52 22.46
CA LEU A 358 15.73 3.06 23.67
C LEU A 358 14.74 2.86 24.83
N ALA A 359 13.46 3.19 24.63
CA ALA A 359 12.45 3.08 25.67
C ALA A 359 12.30 1.62 26.13
N PRO A 360 12.28 1.37 27.46
CA PRO A 360 12.08 0.03 27.98
C PRO A 360 10.66 -0.45 27.66
N TRP A 361 10.51 -1.78 27.60
CA TRP A 361 9.21 -2.42 27.46
C TRP A 361 8.74 -2.91 28.82
N THR A 362 7.47 -2.72 29.15
CA THR A 362 6.94 -3.02 30.49
C THR A 362 5.70 -3.89 30.42
N CYS A 363 5.67 -4.92 31.27
CA CYS A 363 4.50 -5.75 31.47
C CYS A 363 3.36 -4.94 32.09
N GLN A 364 2.18 -5.01 31.49
CA GLN A 364 0.99 -4.26 31.89
C GLN A 364 0.33 -4.76 33.18
N ALA A 365 0.88 -5.77 33.86
CA ALA A 365 0.31 -6.32 35.09
C ALA A 365 1.30 -6.41 36.25
N CYS A 366 2.49 -6.98 36.03
CA CYS A 366 3.49 -7.14 37.09
C CYS A 366 4.65 -6.14 37.02
N SER A 367 4.59 -5.18 36.09
CA SER A 367 5.61 -4.13 35.89
C SER A 367 7.01 -4.64 35.57
N HIS A 368 7.15 -5.93 35.23
CA HIS A 368 8.41 -6.49 34.79
C HIS A 368 8.87 -5.79 33.51
N GLN A 369 10.09 -5.26 33.54
CA GLN A 369 10.72 -4.62 32.40
C GLN A 369 11.46 -5.63 31.53
N VAL A 370 11.36 -5.43 30.22
CA VAL A 370 12.08 -6.14 29.17
C VAL A 370 12.95 -5.13 28.44
N SER A 371 14.22 -5.45 28.27
CA SER A 371 15.18 -4.58 27.59
C SER A 371 14.93 -4.52 26.08
N VAL A 372 15.27 -3.40 25.44
CA VAL A 372 15.16 -3.25 23.98
C VAL A 372 15.93 -4.34 23.24
N GLU A 373 17.13 -4.69 23.72
CA GLU A 373 17.95 -5.75 23.14
C GLU A 373 17.24 -7.12 23.16
N GLU A 374 16.54 -7.43 24.25
CA GLU A 374 15.74 -8.66 24.31
C GLU A 374 14.54 -8.63 23.35
N VAL A 375 13.89 -7.47 23.18
CA VAL A 375 12.80 -7.30 22.20
C VAL A 375 13.33 -7.50 20.78
N LEU A 376 14.42 -6.83 20.42
CA LEU A 376 15.04 -6.95 19.10
C LEU A 376 15.45 -8.39 18.81
N ARG A 377 16.14 -9.05 19.76
CA ARG A 377 16.53 -10.46 19.63
C ARG A 377 15.32 -11.37 19.46
N THR A 378 14.22 -11.12 20.18
CA THR A 378 12.98 -11.90 20.04
C THR A 378 12.36 -11.72 18.65
N ASN A 379 12.29 -10.47 18.17
CA ASN A 379 11.75 -10.16 16.85
C ASN A 379 12.60 -10.73 15.73
N LEU A 380 13.93 -10.61 15.80
CA LEU A 380 14.85 -11.17 14.80
C LEU A 380 14.78 -12.70 14.77
N ALA A 381 14.75 -13.35 15.94
CA ALA A 381 14.64 -14.81 16.01
C ALA A 381 13.30 -15.32 15.44
N LEU A 382 12.18 -14.65 15.76
CA LEU A 382 10.88 -14.99 15.19
C LEU A 382 10.83 -14.69 13.69
N GLY A 383 11.38 -13.56 13.26
CA GLY A 383 11.45 -13.18 11.85
C GLY A 383 12.20 -14.23 11.01
N ALA A 384 13.39 -14.64 11.45
CA ALA A 384 14.16 -15.69 10.79
C ALA A 384 13.43 -17.04 10.75
N ALA A 385 12.78 -17.44 11.86
CA ALA A 385 11.99 -18.67 11.90
C ALA A 385 10.81 -18.63 10.93
N VAL A 386 10.11 -17.49 10.83
CA VAL A 386 8.99 -17.30 9.89
C VAL A 386 9.48 -17.29 8.45
N GLU A 387 10.59 -16.62 8.14
CA GLU A 387 11.18 -16.62 6.80
C GLU A 387 11.52 -18.04 6.34
N MET A 388 12.20 -18.82 7.18
CA MET A 388 12.50 -20.22 6.91
C MET A 388 11.24 -21.06 6.68
N ALA A 389 10.22 -20.89 7.53
CA ALA A 389 8.98 -21.66 7.40
C ALA A 389 8.15 -21.27 6.16
N LEU A 390 8.23 -20.01 5.72
CA LEU A 390 7.52 -19.52 4.53
C LEU A 390 8.22 -19.85 3.21
N ALA A 391 9.50 -20.24 3.22
CA ALA A 391 10.21 -20.71 2.02
C ALA A 391 9.66 -22.05 1.50
N GLY A 392 9.11 -22.90 2.38
CA GLY A 392 8.49 -24.18 2.04
C GLY A 392 7.30 -24.48 2.96
N PRO A 393 6.19 -23.72 2.84
CA PRO A 393 5.16 -23.68 3.86
C PRO A 393 4.30 -24.94 3.85
N THR A 394 4.19 -25.60 5.01
CA THR A 394 3.25 -26.69 5.27
C THR A 394 2.36 -26.36 6.46
N ILE A 395 1.20 -27.01 6.58
CA ILE A 395 0.30 -26.79 7.72
C ILE A 395 1.02 -27.11 9.03
N ASP A 396 1.67 -28.27 9.12
CA ASP A 396 2.34 -28.72 10.34
C ASP A 396 3.47 -27.79 10.79
N THR A 397 4.30 -27.34 9.84
CA THR A 397 5.43 -26.45 10.15
C THR A 397 4.94 -25.08 10.67
N LEU A 398 3.95 -24.50 10.02
CA LEU A 398 3.39 -23.20 10.39
C LEU A 398 2.59 -23.26 11.71
N GLU A 399 1.83 -24.34 11.95
CA GLU A 399 1.12 -24.54 13.21
C GLU A 399 2.07 -24.78 14.38
N ALA A 400 3.13 -25.58 14.18
CA ALA A 400 4.15 -25.80 15.20
C ALA A 400 4.84 -24.48 15.59
N LEU A 401 5.22 -23.67 14.59
CA LEU A 401 5.80 -22.34 14.81
C LEU A 401 4.83 -21.44 15.57
N GLN A 402 3.56 -21.35 15.15
CA GLN A 402 2.59 -20.53 15.86
C GLN A 402 2.43 -20.98 17.32
N LYS A 403 2.34 -22.29 17.58
CA LYS A 403 2.21 -22.86 18.93
C LYS A 403 3.42 -22.55 19.81
N GLU A 404 4.62 -22.61 19.26
CA GLU A 404 5.85 -22.28 20.00
C GLU A 404 5.86 -20.80 20.43
N TRP A 405 5.52 -19.90 19.51
CA TRP A 405 5.76 -18.48 19.68
C TRP A 405 4.64 -17.70 20.36
N VAL A 406 3.39 -18.18 20.38
CA VAL A 406 2.28 -17.52 21.10
C VAL A 406 2.48 -17.41 22.61
N SER A 407 3.45 -18.14 23.18
CA SER A 407 3.86 -18.00 24.59
C SER A 407 4.82 -16.83 24.83
N ARG A 408 5.43 -16.29 23.76
CA ARG A 408 6.48 -15.25 23.79
C ARG A 408 6.02 -13.94 23.16
N VAL A 409 5.16 -14.01 22.15
CA VAL A 409 4.59 -12.85 21.44
C VAL A 409 3.08 -12.94 21.39
N HIS A 410 2.41 -11.81 21.23
CA HIS A 410 0.96 -11.78 21.08
C HIS A 410 0.50 -12.57 19.83
N SER A 411 -0.71 -13.14 19.84
CA SER A 411 -1.24 -13.94 18.71
C SER A 411 -1.47 -13.14 17.42
N ASN A 412 -1.51 -11.81 17.52
CA ASN A 412 -1.55 -10.89 16.39
C ASN A 412 -0.18 -10.33 16.01
N HIS A 413 0.91 -10.79 16.62
CA HIS A 413 2.25 -10.30 16.30
C HIS A 413 2.50 -10.34 14.79
N TYR A 414 3.05 -9.29 14.20
CA TYR A 414 3.09 -9.10 12.75
C TYR A 414 3.74 -10.28 11.98
N HIS A 415 4.79 -10.90 12.54
CA HIS A 415 5.35 -12.14 12.00
C HIS A 415 4.37 -13.33 12.03
N LEU A 416 3.64 -13.53 13.14
CA LEU A 416 2.61 -14.58 13.22
C LEU A 416 1.38 -14.24 12.37
N HIS A 417 1.14 -12.95 12.09
CA HIS A 417 0.09 -12.51 11.17
C HIS A 417 0.38 -12.94 9.73
N ALA A 418 1.64 -12.84 9.28
CA ALA A 418 2.07 -13.40 8.00
C ALA A 418 1.87 -14.93 7.94
N VAL A 419 2.24 -15.66 9.00
CA VAL A 419 2.01 -17.11 9.13
C VAL A 419 0.52 -17.44 9.03
N LYS A 420 -0.35 -16.66 9.69
CA LYS A 420 -1.82 -16.82 9.65
C LYS A 420 -2.37 -16.67 8.23
N HIS A 421 -1.85 -15.70 7.47
CA HIS A 421 -2.22 -15.50 6.07
C HIS A 421 -1.78 -16.66 5.16
N SER A 422 -0.65 -17.30 5.44
CA SER A 422 -0.23 -18.51 4.72
C SER A 422 -1.09 -19.72 5.10
N LEU A 423 -1.36 -19.93 6.40
CA LEU A 423 -2.19 -21.02 6.90
C LEU A 423 -3.61 -21.01 6.29
N LEU A 424 -4.28 -19.84 6.23
CA LEU A 424 -5.63 -19.77 5.65
C LEU A 424 -5.68 -20.17 4.17
N GLN A 425 -4.57 -20.04 3.43
CA GLN A 425 -4.45 -20.47 2.04
C GLN A 425 -4.15 -21.97 1.90
N LEU A 426 -3.60 -22.60 2.94
CA LEU A 426 -3.24 -24.02 2.95
C LEU A 426 -4.37 -24.91 3.49
N TYR A 427 -5.10 -24.45 4.49
CA TYR A 427 -6.16 -25.24 5.12
C TYR A 427 -7.22 -25.71 4.12
N GLY A 428 -7.50 -27.01 4.18
CA GLY A 428 -8.49 -27.70 3.35
C GLY A 428 -8.06 -27.94 1.90
N ARG A 429 -6.86 -27.52 1.49
CA ARG A 429 -6.45 -27.50 0.08
C ARG A 429 -6.20 -28.89 -0.51
N SER A 430 -5.65 -29.81 0.28
CA SER A 430 -5.33 -31.19 -0.14
C SER A 430 -6.55 -31.96 -0.65
N LYS A 431 -7.73 -31.70 -0.08
CA LYS A 431 -9.01 -32.35 -0.41
C LYS A 431 -10.07 -31.37 -0.95
N GLU A 432 -9.66 -30.20 -1.45
CA GLU A 432 -10.61 -29.17 -1.92
C GLU A 432 -11.50 -29.68 -3.07
N LYS A 433 -10.91 -30.47 -3.99
CA LYS A 433 -11.59 -31.06 -5.16
C LYS A 433 -12.10 -32.48 -4.93
N ALA A 434 -11.86 -33.05 -3.75
CA ALA A 434 -12.27 -34.40 -3.41
C ALA A 434 -13.80 -34.49 -3.25
N ALA A 435 -14.36 -35.69 -3.48
CA ALA A 435 -15.77 -35.92 -3.22
C ALA A 435 -16.09 -35.74 -1.72
N GLU A 436 -17.33 -35.38 -1.38
CA GLU A 436 -17.71 -35.16 0.02
C GLU A 436 -17.48 -36.40 0.90
N THR A 437 -17.58 -37.60 0.32
CA THR A 437 -17.31 -38.89 0.96
C THR A 437 -15.83 -39.12 1.29
N GLU A 438 -14.91 -38.38 0.66
CA GLU A 438 -13.47 -38.50 0.82
C GLU A 438 -12.90 -37.49 1.85
N LYS A 439 -13.74 -36.55 2.30
CA LYS A 439 -13.41 -35.53 3.30
C LYS A 439 -13.62 -36.06 4.71
N ASP A 440 -12.52 -36.42 5.36
CA ASP A 440 -12.44 -36.93 6.72
C ASP A 440 -12.51 -35.82 7.78
N GLU A 441 -12.54 -36.21 9.05
CA GLU A 441 -12.59 -35.27 10.17
C GLU A 441 -11.41 -34.29 10.20
N ALA A 442 -10.22 -34.72 9.77
CA ALA A 442 -9.04 -33.87 9.67
C ALA A 442 -9.26 -32.69 8.71
N HIS A 443 -9.79 -32.94 7.51
CA HIS A 443 -10.15 -31.89 6.57
C HIS A 443 -11.11 -30.87 7.20
N TRP A 444 -12.14 -31.35 7.89
CA TRP A 444 -13.13 -30.46 8.49
C TRP A 444 -12.62 -29.68 9.70
N LEU A 445 -11.66 -30.23 10.43
CA LEU A 445 -10.93 -29.50 11.46
C LEU A 445 -10.12 -28.36 10.84
N GLU A 446 -9.46 -28.59 9.71
CA GLU A 446 -8.76 -27.53 8.96
C GLU A 446 -9.72 -26.44 8.47
N ILE A 447 -10.90 -26.81 7.95
CA ILE A 447 -11.92 -25.83 7.53
C ILE A 447 -12.39 -24.97 8.72
N ALA A 448 -12.56 -25.55 9.91
CA ALA A 448 -12.89 -24.79 11.12
C ALA A 448 -11.76 -23.84 11.56
N LYS A 449 -10.49 -24.30 11.48
CA LYS A 449 -9.31 -23.47 11.73
C LYS A 449 -9.22 -22.31 10.74
N LYS A 450 -9.50 -22.56 9.45
CA LYS A 450 -9.56 -21.55 8.39
C LYS A 450 -10.59 -20.47 8.66
N GLU A 451 -11.80 -20.85 9.09
CA GLU A 451 -12.85 -19.89 9.44
C GLU A 451 -12.39 -18.92 10.55
N LYS A 452 -11.76 -19.47 11.59
CA LYS A 452 -11.21 -18.69 12.71
C LYS A 452 -10.07 -17.78 12.23
N ALA A 453 -9.13 -18.31 11.44
CA ALA A 453 -8.01 -17.56 10.91
C ALA A 453 -8.46 -16.38 10.04
N CYS A 454 -9.44 -16.57 9.16
CA CYS A 454 -9.99 -15.50 8.33
C CYS A 454 -10.60 -14.37 9.19
N LYS A 455 -11.42 -14.71 10.20
CA LYS A 455 -12.03 -13.72 11.09
C LYS A 455 -10.99 -12.90 11.84
N GLU A 456 -10.00 -13.56 12.43
CA GLU A 456 -8.92 -12.90 13.17
C GLU A 456 -8.06 -12.02 12.24
N PHE A 457 -7.74 -12.53 11.05
CA PHE A 457 -6.94 -11.79 10.06
C PHE A 457 -7.64 -10.49 9.63
N LEU A 458 -8.92 -10.60 9.24
CA LEU A 458 -9.73 -9.45 8.83
C LEU A 458 -9.94 -8.45 9.96
N THR A 459 -10.04 -8.91 11.22
CA THR A 459 -10.19 -8.02 12.39
C THR A 459 -8.95 -7.15 12.61
N VAL A 460 -7.75 -7.69 12.38
CA VAL A 460 -6.51 -6.89 12.47
C VAL A 460 -6.41 -5.94 11.29
N CYS A 461 -6.64 -6.42 10.07
CA CYS A 461 -6.55 -5.60 8.86
C CYS A 461 -7.55 -4.43 8.88
N SER A 462 -8.77 -4.62 9.38
CA SER A 462 -9.78 -3.55 9.44
C SER A 462 -9.41 -2.43 10.41
N ARG A 463 -8.48 -2.66 11.34
CA ARG A 463 -7.93 -1.62 12.23
C ARG A 463 -6.70 -0.94 11.63
N LEU A 464 -5.82 -1.71 10.97
CA LEU A 464 -4.58 -1.19 10.39
C LEU A 464 -4.81 -0.45 9.06
N ASP A 465 -5.76 -0.91 8.25
CA ASP A 465 -6.11 -0.38 6.94
C ASP A 465 -7.63 -0.39 6.71
N PRO A 466 -8.40 0.46 7.42
CA PRO A 466 -9.87 0.42 7.37
C PRO A 466 -10.45 0.58 5.96
N SER A 467 -9.80 1.36 5.09
CA SER A 467 -10.21 1.57 3.71
C SER A 467 -9.82 0.41 2.77
N THR A 468 -9.00 -0.53 3.23
CA THR A 468 -8.40 -1.61 2.43
C THR A 468 -7.58 -1.06 1.24
N ALA A 469 -7.13 0.19 1.30
CA ALA A 469 -6.42 0.81 0.19
C ALA A 469 -5.02 0.22 -0.03
N GLN A 470 -4.42 -0.33 1.03
CA GLN A 470 -3.04 -0.84 1.03
C GLN A 470 -2.97 -2.37 1.13
N THR A 471 -4.02 -3.02 1.64
CA THR A 471 -4.08 -4.46 1.92
C THR A 471 -4.91 -5.28 0.93
N ILE A 472 -5.25 -4.70 -0.23
CA ILE A 472 -6.05 -5.32 -1.32
C ILE A 472 -5.74 -6.82 -1.52
N PRO A 473 -4.50 -7.26 -1.81
CA PRO A 473 -4.23 -8.66 -2.12
C PRO A 473 -4.55 -9.59 -0.93
N TYR A 474 -4.17 -9.19 0.28
CA TYR A 474 -4.34 -10.00 1.48
C TYR A 474 -5.79 -10.07 1.94
N VAL A 475 -6.47 -8.93 2.01
CA VAL A 475 -7.84 -8.82 2.51
C VAL A 475 -8.83 -9.39 1.49
N GLY A 476 -8.64 -9.10 0.20
CA GLY A 476 -9.46 -9.67 -0.87
C GLY A 476 -9.39 -11.19 -0.91
N LEU A 477 -8.18 -11.75 -0.82
CA LEU A 477 -7.98 -13.21 -0.77
C LEU A 477 -8.61 -13.81 0.48
N THR A 478 -8.48 -13.14 1.63
CA THR A 478 -9.07 -13.63 2.88
C THR A 478 -10.60 -13.65 2.82
N PHE A 479 -11.24 -12.63 2.23
CA PHE A 479 -12.70 -12.64 2.00
C PHE A 479 -13.11 -13.77 1.05
N TYR A 480 -12.32 -14.00 -0.01
CA TYR A 480 -12.55 -15.11 -0.93
C TYR A 480 -12.40 -16.46 -0.21
N GLU A 481 -11.35 -16.69 0.56
CA GLU A 481 -11.21 -17.96 1.28
C GLU A 481 -12.29 -18.14 2.35
N TYR A 482 -12.71 -17.05 3.01
CA TYR A 482 -13.75 -17.09 4.02
C TYR A 482 -15.12 -17.45 3.43
N HIS A 483 -15.49 -16.91 2.26
CA HIS A 483 -16.77 -17.26 1.63
C HIS A 483 -16.86 -18.76 1.30
N LYS A 484 -15.75 -19.35 0.82
CA LYS A 484 -15.65 -20.79 0.50
C LYS A 484 -15.86 -21.63 1.75
N THR A 485 -15.17 -21.27 2.84
CA THR A 485 -15.30 -21.94 4.14
C THR A 485 -16.73 -21.94 4.64
N ILE A 486 -17.41 -20.79 4.60
CA ILE A 486 -18.83 -20.70 5.00
C ILE A 486 -19.73 -21.55 4.10
N LEU A 487 -19.50 -21.53 2.78
CA LEU A 487 -20.27 -22.29 1.80
C LEU A 487 -20.17 -23.79 2.07
N GLN A 488 -18.95 -24.32 2.18
CA GLN A 488 -18.68 -25.74 2.42
C GLN A 488 -19.27 -26.21 3.76
N ASN A 489 -19.06 -25.45 4.85
CA ASN A 489 -19.64 -25.77 6.16
C ASN A 489 -21.17 -25.76 6.13
N ALA A 490 -21.79 -24.82 5.40
CA ALA A 490 -23.24 -24.74 5.28
C ALA A 490 -23.81 -25.95 4.54
N GLN A 491 -23.22 -26.31 3.40
CA GLN A 491 -23.64 -27.48 2.61
C GLN A 491 -23.49 -28.78 3.40
N ARG A 492 -22.36 -28.96 4.09
CA ARG A 492 -22.11 -30.15 4.93
C ARG A 492 -23.15 -30.30 6.03
N TYR A 493 -23.35 -29.26 6.85
CA TYR A 493 -24.29 -29.36 7.96
C TYR A 493 -25.73 -29.52 7.51
N PHE A 494 -26.10 -28.96 6.36
CA PHE A 494 -27.42 -29.19 5.79
C PHE A 494 -27.58 -30.64 5.31
N GLY A 495 -26.57 -31.18 4.60
CA GLY A 495 -26.56 -32.60 4.20
C GLY A 495 -26.63 -33.56 5.40
N GLN A 496 -26.01 -33.19 6.52
CA GLN A 496 -26.09 -33.93 7.80
C GLN A 496 -27.37 -33.65 8.60
N ARG A 497 -28.30 -32.84 8.09
CA ARG A 497 -29.53 -32.41 8.78
C ARG A 497 -29.30 -31.73 10.15
N LYS A 498 -28.11 -31.13 10.35
CA LYS A 498 -27.74 -30.40 11.57
C LYS A 498 -28.22 -28.95 11.59
N ILE A 499 -28.59 -28.41 10.42
CA ILE A 499 -29.14 -27.05 10.30
C ILE A 499 -30.44 -27.07 9.50
N THR A 500 -31.34 -26.14 9.81
CA THR A 500 -32.60 -25.95 9.09
C THR A 500 -32.39 -25.23 7.76
N THR A 501 -33.39 -25.29 6.87
CA THR A 501 -33.42 -24.53 5.61
C THR A 501 -33.24 -23.02 5.84
N GLN A 502 -33.82 -22.48 6.91
CA GLN A 502 -33.66 -21.07 7.26
C GLN A 502 -32.22 -20.74 7.69
N GLN A 503 -31.58 -21.61 8.47
CA GLN A 503 -30.18 -21.46 8.86
C GLN A 503 -29.22 -21.61 7.66
N LEU A 504 -29.51 -22.55 6.74
CA LEU A 504 -28.81 -22.67 5.47
C LEU A 504 -28.91 -21.36 4.67
N LYS A 505 -30.12 -20.82 4.48
CA LYS A 505 -30.35 -19.55 3.76
C LYS A 505 -29.49 -18.42 4.35
N LYS A 506 -29.47 -18.26 5.68
CA LYS A 506 -28.64 -17.24 6.36
C LYS A 506 -27.15 -17.41 6.05
N ARG A 507 -26.61 -18.63 6.12
CA ARG A 507 -25.19 -18.90 5.84
C ARG A 507 -24.84 -18.69 4.36
N MET A 508 -25.73 -19.04 3.45
CA MET A 508 -25.55 -18.81 2.02
C MET A 508 -25.53 -17.32 1.67
N LEU A 509 -26.42 -16.52 2.30
CA LEU A 509 -26.41 -15.07 2.15
C LEU A 509 -25.12 -14.45 2.70
N LEU A 510 -24.61 -14.93 3.83
CA LEU A 510 -23.32 -14.52 4.36
C LEU A 510 -22.17 -14.84 3.39
N SER A 511 -22.11 -16.08 2.87
CA SER A 511 -21.10 -16.46 1.87
C SER A 511 -21.17 -15.56 0.64
N LYS A 512 -22.37 -15.31 0.10
CA LYS A 512 -22.56 -14.39 -1.03
C LYS A 512 -22.10 -12.97 -0.73
N ALA A 513 -22.35 -12.46 0.49
CA ALA A 513 -21.91 -11.14 0.91
C ALA A 513 -20.37 -11.05 1.02
N LEU A 514 -19.72 -12.06 1.60
CA LEU A 514 -18.26 -12.15 1.68
C LEU A 514 -17.63 -12.17 0.28
N LEU A 515 -18.19 -12.98 -0.63
CA LEU A 515 -17.70 -13.06 -2.01
C LEU A 515 -17.86 -11.74 -2.77
N LYS A 516 -19.02 -11.08 -2.63
CA LYS A 516 -19.22 -9.74 -3.21
C LYS A 516 -18.21 -8.72 -2.68
N LYS A 517 -17.82 -8.82 -1.41
CA LYS A 517 -16.80 -7.94 -0.85
C LYS A 517 -15.42 -8.20 -1.47
N ALA A 518 -15.06 -9.47 -1.68
CA ALA A 518 -13.84 -9.83 -2.42
C ALA A 518 -13.86 -9.28 -3.86
N THR A 519 -14.97 -9.44 -4.59
CA THR A 519 -15.16 -8.86 -5.93
C THR A 519 -14.94 -7.35 -5.94
N GLU A 520 -15.53 -6.62 -4.98
CA GLU A 520 -15.40 -5.17 -4.87
C GLU A 520 -13.94 -4.74 -4.65
N ILE A 521 -13.22 -5.45 -3.78
CA ILE A 521 -11.82 -5.18 -3.47
C ILE A 521 -10.93 -5.34 -4.72
N PHE A 522 -11.14 -6.41 -5.50
CA PHE A 522 -10.33 -6.71 -6.67
C PHE A 522 -10.76 -6.02 -7.97
N ARG A 523 -11.83 -5.22 -7.96
CA ARG A 523 -12.47 -4.68 -9.19
C ARG A 523 -11.59 -3.84 -10.12
N HIS A 524 -10.46 -3.36 -9.62
CA HIS A 524 -9.53 -2.49 -10.34
C HIS A 524 -8.17 -3.14 -10.59
N GLU A 525 -7.99 -4.38 -10.15
CA GLU A 525 -6.77 -5.15 -10.38
C GLU A 525 -6.69 -5.58 -11.84
N ALA A 526 -5.47 -5.64 -12.38
CA ALA A 526 -5.26 -5.99 -13.78
C ALA A 526 -5.55 -7.48 -14.03
N GLU A 527 -6.24 -7.81 -15.13
CA GLU A 527 -6.72 -9.17 -15.40
C GLU A 527 -5.61 -10.23 -15.41
N ASP A 528 -4.38 -9.87 -15.76
CA ASP A 528 -3.22 -10.77 -15.82
C ASP A 528 -2.48 -10.95 -14.49
N THR A 529 -2.94 -10.30 -13.42
CA THR A 529 -2.43 -10.50 -12.05
C THR A 529 -3.18 -11.62 -11.34
N PRO A 530 -2.60 -12.27 -10.31
CA PRO A 530 -3.32 -13.22 -9.46
C PRO A 530 -4.63 -12.65 -8.90
N GLU A 531 -4.62 -11.38 -8.51
CA GLU A 531 -5.78 -10.66 -7.96
C GLU A 531 -6.86 -10.43 -9.03
N GLY A 532 -6.48 -10.07 -10.26
CA GLY A 532 -7.41 -9.96 -11.39
C GLY A 532 -8.01 -11.31 -11.80
N GLN A 533 -7.23 -12.38 -11.77
CA GLN A 533 -7.74 -13.74 -11.99
C GLN A 533 -8.72 -14.16 -10.88
N LEU A 534 -8.43 -13.80 -9.62
CA LEU A 534 -9.35 -13.98 -8.51
C LEU A 534 -10.64 -13.15 -8.68
N TYR A 535 -10.56 -11.91 -9.18
CA TYR A 535 -11.75 -11.11 -9.51
C TYR A 535 -12.68 -11.84 -10.49
N LEU A 536 -12.15 -12.34 -11.60
CA LEU A 536 -12.93 -13.10 -12.60
C LEU A 536 -13.52 -14.38 -11.99
N THR A 537 -12.75 -15.07 -11.15
CA THR A 537 -13.23 -16.24 -10.42
C THR A 537 -14.36 -15.87 -9.48
N CYS A 538 -14.27 -14.75 -8.77
CA CYS A 538 -15.32 -14.28 -7.87
C CYS A 538 -16.63 -14.03 -8.62
N GLU A 539 -16.57 -13.36 -9.77
CA GLU A 539 -17.76 -13.09 -10.61
C GLU A 539 -18.48 -14.39 -11.02
N GLN A 540 -17.72 -15.39 -11.47
CA GLN A 540 -18.26 -16.71 -11.84
C GLN A 540 -18.90 -17.42 -10.63
N GLU A 541 -18.24 -17.36 -9.48
CA GLU A 541 -18.69 -17.97 -8.23
C GLU A 541 -19.97 -17.33 -7.69
N VAL A 542 -20.13 -16.00 -7.81
CA VAL A 542 -21.38 -15.30 -7.43
C VAL A 542 -22.57 -15.85 -8.21
N ILE A 543 -22.39 -16.08 -9.52
CA ILE A 543 -23.42 -16.66 -10.39
C ILE A 543 -23.71 -18.11 -9.97
N ARG A 544 -22.67 -18.91 -9.71
CA ARG A 544 -22.79 -20.32 -9.30
C ARG A 544 -23.58 -20.46 -7.99
N ILE A 545 -23.24 -19.66 -6.98
CA ILE A 545 -23.96 -19.63 -5.70
C ILE A 545 -25.43 -19.24 -5.92
N GLY A 546 -25.69 -18.22 -6.75
CA GLY A 546 -27.05 -17.80 -7.08
C GLY A 546 -27.90 -18.92 -7.71
N LYS A 547 -27.36 -19.60 -8.72
CA LYS A 547 -28.02 -20.75 -9.38
C LYS A 547 -28.29 -21.89 -8.40
N TRP A 548 -27.32 -22.21 -7.55
CA TRP A 548 -27.49 -23.25 -6.54
C TRP A 548 -28.59 -22.90 -5.54
N MET A 549 -28.62 -21.66 -5.04
CA MET A 549 -29.66 -21.22 -4.11
C MET A 549 -31.07 -21.31 -4.70
N LEU A 550 -31.24 -21.02 -5.99
CA LEU A 550 -32.51 -21.22 -6.72
C LEU A 550 -32.87 -22.71 -6.79
N ALA A 551 -31.92 -23.57 -7.15
CA ALA A 551 -32.15 -25.01 -7.30
C ALA A 551 -32.60 -25.69 -5.99
N VAL A 552 -32.13 -25.20 -4.83
CA VAL A 552 -32.51 -25.73 -3.51
C VAL A 552 -33.67 -24.96 -2.84
N GLY A 553 -34.36 -24.08 -3.57
CA GLY A 553 -35.54 -23.35 -3.09
C GLY A 553 -35.26 -22.34 -1.98
N LEU A 554 -34.06 -21.75 -1.94
CA LEU A 554 -33.70 -20.72 -0.95
C LEU A 554 -34.02 -19.29 -1.39
N VAL A 555 -34.25 -19.07 -2.69
CA VAL A 555 -34.55 -17.77 -3.31
C VAL A 555 -35.81 -17.89 -4.14
#